data_AF-A0A4Y2WQN6-F1
#
_entry.id   AF-A0A4Y2WQN6-F1
#
_cell.length_a   1.000
_cell.length_b   1.000
_cell.length_c   1.000
_cell.angle_alpha   90.00
_cell.angle_beta   90.00
_cell.angle_gamma   90.00
#
_symmetry.space_group_name_H-M   'P 1'
#
loop_
_entity.id
_entity.type
_entity.pdbx_description
1 polymer ?
#
loop_
_entity_poly.entity_id
_entity_poly.type
_entity_poly.pdbx_seq_one_letter_code
_entity_poly.pdbx_strand_id
1 'polypeptide(L)'
;MPPSYSTVTAYSKLKSFDIFGYQEQKNVVINTLLWKKIGAVKAMNLPMACTLTQFLEGQKYHFAIRAVDIYDRCGSYSDPISIVYRPNNLKKVS
;
A
#
# COMPACT_ATOMS: atom_id res chain seq x y z
N MET A 1 -0.71 -42.64 5.18
CA MET A 1 0.31 -41.60 4.90
C MET A 1 -0.38 -40.25 4.92
N PRO A 2 -0.06 -39.34 5.86
CA PRO A 2 -0.47 -37.95 5.71
C PRO A 2 0.35 -37.31 4.57
N PRO A 3 -0.21 -36.34 3.83
CA PRO A 3 0.52 -35.67 2.77
C PRO A 3 1.74 -34.96 3.36
N SER A 4 2.89 -35.21 2.75
CA SER A 4 4.13 -34.47 3.00
C SER A 4 3.90 -33.00 2.65
N TYR A 5 3.53 -32.20 3.65
CA TYR A 5 3.50 -30.76 3.52
C TYR A 5 4.95 -30.31 3.39
N SER A 6 5.43 -30.22 2.15
CA SER A 6 6.75 -29.69 1.83
C SER A 6 6.82 -28.27 2.38
N THR A 7 7.50 -28.19 3.51
CA THR A 7 7.83 -27.02 4.29
C THR A 7 8.61 -26.00 3.47
N VAL A 8 8.25 -24.73 3.67
CA VAL A 8 8.96 -23.50 3.29
C VAL A 8 8.96 -23.21 1.80
N THR A 9 7.94 -22.48 1.35
CA THR A 9 8.03 -21.65 0.16
C THR A 9 9.26 -20.76 0.29
N ALA A 10 10.34 -21.05 -0.43
CA ALA A 10 11.49 -20.18 -0.51
C ALA A 10 11.05 -18.87 -1.18
N TYR A 11 10.74 -17.86 -0.38
CA TYR A 11 10.38 -16.55 -0.89
C TYR A 11 11.63 -15.90 -1.49
N SER A 12 11.53 -15.45 -2.74
CA SER A 12 12.57 -14.63 -3.38
C SER A 12 12.64 -13.26 -2.71
N LYS A 13 13.82 -12.62 -2.82
CA LYS A 13 14.01 -11.26 -2.31
C LYS A 13 12.97 -10.31 -2.92
N LEU A 14 12.50 -9.39 -2.09
CA LEU A 14 11.59 -8.33 -2.53
C LEU A 14 12.37 -7.28 -3.32
N LYS A 15 11.79 -6.84 -4.43
CA LYS A 15 12.29 -5.75 -5.28
C LYS A 15 11.63 -4.43 -4.88
N SER A 16 10.31 -4.45 -4.69
CA SER A 16 9.52 -3.27 -4.35
C SER A 16 8.17 -3.62 -3.73
N PHE A 17 7.51 -2.64 -3.13
CA PHE A 17 6.13 -2.69 -2.69
C PHE A 17 5.33 -1.69 -3.50
N ASP A 18 4.36 -2.17 -4.27
CA ASP A 18 3.42 -1.31 -4.97
C ASP A 18 2.39 -0.78 -3.98
N ILE A 19 2.16 0.54 -4.01
CA ILE A 19 1.15 1.21 -3.18
C ILE A 19 -0.05 1.53 -4.04
N PHE A 20 -1.22 1.12 -3.57
CA PHE A 20 -2.51 1.45 -4.15
C PHE A 20 -3.27 2.39 -3.23
N GLY A 21 -3.95 3.36 -3.84
CA GLY A 21 -4.78 4.35 -3.16
C GLY A 21 -6.17 4.41 -3.78
N TYR A 22 -7.17 4.55 -2.92
CA TYR A 22 -8.55 4.82 -3.30
C TYR A 22 -9.07 6.01 -2.47
N GLN A 23 -9.69 6.99 -3.13
CA GLN A 23 -10.38 8.09 -2.46
C GLN A 23 -11.87 7.74 -2.34
N GLU A 24 -12.40 7.75 -1.12
CA GLU A 24 -13.81 7.51 -0.87
C GLU A 24 -14.67 8.63 -1.50
N GLN A 25 -15.62 8.23 -2.34
CA GLN A 25 -16.55 9.14 -3.01
C GLN A 25 -17.98 8.80 -2.59
N LYS A 26 -18.75 9.83 -2.24
CA LYS A 26 -20.18 9.68 -1.93
C LYS A 26 -20.91 9.24 -3.21
N ASN A 27 -21.82 8.29 -3.09
CA ASN A 27 -22.66 7.75 -4.18
C ASN A 27 -21.93 6.93 -5.25
N VAL A 28 -20.75 6.38 -4.95
CA VAL A 28 -20.08 5.44 -5.85
C VAL A 28 -20.19 4.02 -5.29
N VAL A 29 -20.61 3.07 -6.14
CA VAL A 29 -20.57 1.65 -5.79
C VAL A 29 -19.12 1.23 -5.65
N ILE A 30 -18.75 0.71 -4.47
CA ILE A 30 -17.39 0.28 -4.20
C ILE A 30 -17.05 -0.88 -5.13
N ASN A 31 -16.01 -0.69 -5.95
CA ASN A 31 -15.46 -1.73 -6.82
C ASN A 31 -13.93 -1.69 -6.81
N THR A 32 -13.30 -2.76 -7.28
CA THR A 32 -11.84 -2.89 -7.34
C THR A 32 -11.18 -1.96 -8.36
N LEU A 33 -11.91 -1.46 -9.36
CA LEU A 33 -11.40 -0.54 -10.39
C LEU A 33 -11.15 0.87 -9.84
N LEU A 34 -11.72 1.22 -8.68
CA LEU A 34 -11.48 2.51 -8.03
C LEU A 34 -10.07 2.63 -7.43
N TRP A 35 -9.39 1.50 -7.21
CA TRP A 35 -8.03 1.46 -6.67
C TRP A 35 -7.03 1.82 -7.76
N LYS A 36 -6.20 2.83 -7.50
CA LYS A 36 -5.15 3.27 -8.42
C LYS A 36 -3.79 2.98 -7.83
N LYS A 37 -2.85 2.52 -8.66
CA LYS A 37 -1.44 2.44 -8.27
C LYS A 37 -0.91 3.87 -8.15
N ILE A 38 -0.61 4.30 -6.93
CA ILE A 38 -0.13 5.66 -6.64
C ILE A 38 1.39 5.73 -6.53
N GLY A 39 2.06 4.60 -6.35
CA GLY A 39 3.52 4.55 -6.29
C GLY A 39 4.06 3.15 -6.09
N ALA A 40 5.39 3.06 -6.03
CA ALA A 40 6.09 1.85 -5.63
C ALA A 40 7.31 2.22 -4.77
N VAL A 41 7.48 1.56 -3.63
CA VAL A 41 8.61 1.75 -2.72
C VAL A 41 9.59 0.62 -2.94
N LYS A 42 10.82 0.94 -3.35
CA LYS A 42 11.87 -0.08 -3.51
C LYS A 42 12.14 -0.74 -2.16
N ALA A 43 12.29 -2.06 -2.16
CA ALA A 43 12.75 -2.78 -0.98
C ALA A 43 14.20 -2.34 -0.70
N MET A 44 14.40 -1.66 0.42
CA MET A 44 15.70 -1.13 0.84
C MET A 44 15.93 -1.45 2.33
N ASN A 45 17.16 -1.27 2.78
CA ASN A 45 17.50 -1.43 4.20
C ASN A 45 16.65 -0.47 5.05
N LEU A 46 16.13 -0.96 6.16
CA LEU A 46 15.29 -0.19 7.08
C LEU A 46 16.08 0.98 7.73
N PRO A 47 15.39 2.06 8.14
CA PRO A 47 13.94 2.26 8.11
C PRO A 47 13.42 2.70 6.74
N MET A 48 12.40 2.00 6.22
CA MET A 48 11.71 2.38 5.00
C MET A 48 10.58 3.36 5.35
N ALA A 49 10.66 4.59 4.84
CA ALA A 49 9.60 5.57 4.93
C ALA A 49 9.34 6.15 3.53
N CYS A 50 8.07 6.41 3.21
CA CYS A 50 7.68 7.10 2.00
C CYS A 50 6.62 8.14 2.36
N THR A 51 6.76 9.35 1.82
CA THR A 51 5.79 10.42 1.97
C THR A 51 4.93 10.49 0.72
N LEU A 52 3.63 10.35 0.88
CA LEU A 52 2.65 10.58 -0.17
C LEU A 52 2.15 12.03 -0.08
N THR A 53 2.03 12.70 -1.22
CA THR A 53 1.60 14.12 -1.32
C THR A 53 0.32 14.25 -2.15
N GLN A 54 -0.25 15.47 -2.21
CA GLN A 54 -1.41 15.81 -3.06
C GLN A 54 -2.76 15.22 -2.59
N PHE A 55 -2.98 15.16 -1.27
CA PHE A 55 -4.27 14.80 -0.70
C PHE A 55 -5.13 16.04 -0.42
N LEU A 56 -6.44 15.87 -0.60
CA LEU A 56 -7.43 16.89 -0.28
C LEU A 56 -7.83 16.78 1.19
N GLU A 57 -7.82 17.91 1.90
CA GLU A 57 -8.24 17.98 3.30
C GLU A 57 -9.69 17.52 3.49
N GLY A 58 -9.93 16.77 4.56
CA GLY A 58 -11.24 16.25 4.93
C GLY A 58 -11.68 15.02 4.13
N GLN A 59 -10.90 14.59 3.13
CA GLN A 59 -11.22 13.40 2.34
C GLN A 59 -10.67 12.12 2.98
N LYS A 60 -11.43 11.03 2.82
CA LYS A 60 -11.06 9.70 3.30
C LYS A 60 -10.36 8.93 2.18
N TYR A 61 -9.18 8.43 2.49
CA TYR A 61 -8.33 7.66 1.58
C TYR A 61 -8.11 6.26 2.16
N HIS A 62 -8.12 5.27 1.28
CA HIS A 62 -7.84 3.86 1.57
C HIS A 62 -6.56 3.47 0.86
N PHE A 63 -5.68 2.79 1.58
CA PHE A 63 -4.38 2.35 1.06
C PHE A 63 -4.20 0.86 1.26
N ALA A 64 -3.64 0.21 0.24
CA ALA A 64 -3.26 -1.18 0.29
C ALA A 64 -1.91 -1.33 -0.41
N ILE A 65 -1.06 -2.21 0.09
CA ILE A 65 0.25 -2.48 -0.49
C ILE A 65 0.32 -3.91 -0.98
N ARG A 66 1.13 -4.17 -2.01
CA ARG A 66 1.48 -5.54 -2.43
C ARG A 66 2.97 -5.65 -2.65
N ALA A 67 3.53 -6.81 -2.32
CA ALA A 67 4.94 -7.08 -2.54
C ALA A 67 5.19 -7.47 -4.00
N VAL A 68 6.34 -7.04 -4.54
CA VAL A 68 6.85 -7.43 -5.86
C VAL A 68 8.26 -7.97 -5.66
N ASP A 69 8.53 -9.19 -6.11
CA ASP A 69 9.84 -9.81 -5.98
C ASP A 69 10.80 -9.46 -7.12
N ILE A 70 12.05 -9.92 -7.01
CA ILE A 70 13.08 -9.73 -8.05
C ILE A 70 12.74 -10.38 -9.41
N TYR A 71 11.74 -11.25 -9.47
CA TYR A 71 11.23 -11.88 -10.69
C TYR A 71 9.94 -11.21 -11.21
N ASP A 72 9.61 -10.02 -10.68
CA ASP A 72 8.41 -9.25 -11.02
C ASP A 72 7.09 -9.99 -10.73
N ARG A 73 7.10 -10.98 -9.83
CA ARG A 73 5.89 -11.65 -9.36
C ARG A 73 5.23 -10.80 -8.28
N CYS A 74 3.93 -10.57 -8.42
CA CYS A 74 3.12 -9.84 -7.44
C CYS A 74 2.58 -10.78 -6.38
N GLY A 75 2.81 -10.45 -5.11
CA GLY A 75 2.18 -11.12 -3.96
C GLY A 75 0.76 -10.61 -3.70
N SER A 76 0.15 -11.16 -2.64
CA SER A 76 -1.15 -10.71 -2.15
C SER A 76 -1.12 -9.24 -1.70
N TYR A 77 -2.29 -8.61 -1.72
CA TYR A 77 -2.49 -7.30 -1.11
C TYR A 77 -2.49 -7.41 0.42
N SER A 78 -2.02 -6.36 1.09
CA SER A 78 -2.20 -6.17 2.51
C SER A 78 -3.65 -5.89 2.85
N ASP A 79 -3.96 -5.95 4.15
CA ASP A 79 -5.20 -5.38 4.65
C ASP A 79 -5.26 -3.87 4.33
N PRO A 80 -6.41 -3.36 3.87
CA PRO A 80 -6.55 -1.96 3.54
C PRO A 80 -6.59 -1.11 4.80
N ILE A 81 -5.87 0.00 4.79
CA ILE A 81 -5.86 0.99 5.87
C ILE A 81 -6.58 2.25 5.38
N SER A 82 -7.54 2.74 6.17
CA SER A 82 -8.24 3.98 5.88
C SER A 82 -7.72 5.12 6.75
N ILE A 83 -7.51 6.29 6.16
CA ILE A 83 -7.21 7.54 6.87
C ILE A 83 -8.10 8.66 6.37
N VAL A 84 -8.45 9.59 7.25
CA VAL A 84 -9.02 10.88 6.84
C VAL A 84 -7.88 11.88 6.82
N TYR A 85 -7.57 12.42 5.64
CA TYR A 85 -6.47 13.38 5.53
C TYR A 85 -6.87 14.68 6.22
N ARG A 86 -6.17 14.99 7.31
CA ARG A 86 -6.24 16.27 8.01
C ARG A 86 -4.83 16.82 8.02
N PRO A 87 -4.55 17.90 7.27
CA PRO A 87 -3.24 18.53 7.32
C PRO A 87 -2.99 18.93 8.78
N ASN A 88 -1.89 18.47 9.34
CA ASN A 88 -1.50 18.88 10.67
C ASN A 88 -1.15 20.37 10.56
N ASN A 89 -1.98 21.25 11.14
CA ASN A 89 -1.66 22.67 11.32
C ASN A 89 -0.58 22.82 12.41
N LEU A 90 0.55 22.13 12.24
CA LEU A 90 1.77 22.45 12.96
C LEU A 90 2.16 23.85 12.49
N LYS A 91 1.71 24.84 13.27
CA LYS A 91 2.15 26.21 13.20
C LYS A 91 3.66 26.17 12.97
N LYS A 92 4.10 26.69 11.83
CA LYS A 92 5.46 27.19 11.67
C LYS A 92 5.57 28.32 12.70
N VAL A 93 5.92 27.97 13.94
CA VAL A 93 6.37 28.96 14.91
C VAL A 93 7.70 29.47 14.35
N SER A 94 7.72 30.78 14.23
CA SER A 94 8.69 31.64 13.56
C SER A 94 10.13 31.38 13.96
#